data_AF-A0A7X6FRH9-F1
#
_entry.id   AF-A0A7X6FRH9-F1
#
_cell.length_a   1.000
_cell.length_b   1.000
_cell.length_c   1.000
_cell.angle_alpha   90.00
_cell.angle_beta   90.00
_cell.angle_gamma   90.00
#
_symmetry.space_group_name_H-M   'P 1'
#
loop_
_entity.id
_entity.type
_entity.pdbx_description
1 polymer ?
#
loop_
_entity_poly.entity_id
_entity_poly.type
_entity_poly.pdbx_seq_one_letter_code
_entity_poly.pdbx_strand_id
1 'polypeptide(L)'
;MERFHAAFTGRQKRALTRLRRIRGQAEALERAVEAGTECAALLQQIAALRGAANLMAEVLESHFRETFGQARETIVRDVATDPDAEIDQIMQILRTYLK
;
A
#
# COMPACT_ATOMS: atom_id res chain seq x y z
N MET A 1 13.07 -16.72 15.37
CA MET A 1 13.76 -15.94 14.31
C MET A 1 13.53 -16.57 12.94
N GLU A 2 12.30 -17.03 12.66
CA GLU A 2 11.93 -17.69 11.41
C GLU A 2 10.61 -17.05 10.96
N ARG A 3 10.59 -16.46 9.76
CA ARG A 3 9.41 -16.08 8.91
C ARG A 3 9.62 -14.85 8.03
N PHE A 4 10.82 -14.25 7.99
CA PHE A 4 11.08 -13.11 7.09
C PHE A 4 11.37 -13.48 5.61
N HIS A 5 11.33 -14.78 5.26
CA HIS A 5 11.81 -15.29 3.95
C HIS A 5 10.73 -15.81 3.00
N ALA A 6 9.45 -15.84 3.42
CA ALA A 6 8.36 -16.26 2.54
C ALA A 6 8.00 -15.11 1.59
N ALA A 7 8.69 -15.07 0.45
CA ALA A 7 8.37 -14.28 -0.74
C ALA A 7 8.08 -12.80 -0.48
N PHE A 8 9.10 -11.96 -0.68
CA PHE A 8 8.92 -10.53 -0.87
C PHE A 8 8.08 -10.28 -2.13
N THR A 9 6.76 -10.30 -1.95
CA THR A 9 5.79 -10.30 -3.05
C THR A 9 5.92 -9.02 -3.88
N GLY A 10 5.58 -9.07 -5.18
CA GLY A 10 5.63 -7.88 -6.04
C GLY A 10 4.82 -6.69 -5.51
N ARG A 11 3.84 -6.93 -4.63
CA ARG A 11 3.03 -5.92 -3.94
C ARG A 11 3.79 -5.21 -2.82
N GLN A 12 4.52 -5.93 -1.97
CA GLN A 12 5.39 -5.32 -0.95
C GLN A 12 6.48 -4.45 -1.58
N LYS A 13 7.04 -4.87 -2.74
CA LYS A 13 7.95 -4.04 -3.56
C LYS A 13 7.30 -2.71 -3.98
N ARG A 14 6.04 -2.74 -4.45
CA ARG A 14 5.30 -1.53 -4.87
C ARG A 14 5.06 -0.58 -3.69
N ALA A 15 4.60 -1.11 -2.55
CA ALA A 15 4.41 -0.32 -1.34
C ALA A 15 5.72 0.34 -0.87
N LEU A 16 6.83 -0.38 -0.90
CA LEU A 16 8.15 0.17 -0.57
C LEU A 16 8.61 1.27 -1.54
N THR A 17 8.39 1.11 -2.84
CA THR A 17 8.69 2.15 -3.83
C THR A 17 7.88 3.42 -3.55
N ARG A 18 6.61 3.29 -3.20
CA ARG A 18 5.77 4.44 -2.83
C ARG A 18 6.24 5.09 -1.54
N LEU A 19 6.56 4.33 -0.50
CA LEU A 19 7.11 4.84 0.75
C LEU A 19 8.40 5.63 0.51
N ARG A 20 9.31 5.13 -0.34
CA ARG A 20 10.53 5.86 -0.73
C ARG A 20 10.22 7.18 -1.45
N ARG A 21 9.19 7.19 -2.32
CA ARG A 21 8.73 8.42 -2.98
C ARG A 21 8.14 9.42 -1.98
N ILE A 22 7.28 8.98 -1.07
CA ILE A 22 6.69 9.84 -0.02
C ILE A 22 7.80 10.46 0.83
N ARG A 23 8.80 9.68 1.21
CA ARG A 23 9.98 10.18 1.94
C ARG A 23 10.69 11.30 1.17
N GLY A 24 11.01 11.09 -0.10
CA GLY A 24 11.66 12.13 -0.92
C GLY A 24 10.82 13.40 -1.09
N GLN A 25 9.48 13.25 -1.16
CA GLN A 25 8.55 14.39 -1.20
C GLN A 25 8.50 15.14 0.14
N ALA A 26 8.54 14.43 1.27
CA ALA A 26 8.59 15.04 2.60
C ALA A 26 9.89 15.82 2.82
N GLU A 27 11.04 15.22 2.46
CA GLU A 27 12.35 15.89 2.51
C GLU A 27 12.39 17.13 1.59
N ALA A 28 11.70 17.09 0.45
CA ALA A 28 11.59 18.26 -0.44
C ALA A 28 10.72 19.37 0.16
N LEU A 29 9.63 19.01 0.84
CA LEU A 29 8.76 19.96 1.53
C LEU A 29 9.49 20.65 2.69
N GLU A 30 10.24 19.89 3.48
CA GLU A 30 11.07 20.43 4.55
C GLU A 30 12.06 21.49 4.02
N ARG A 31 12.83 21.15 2.98
CA ARG A 31 13.74 22.12 2.34
C ARG A 31 13.03 23.36 1.79
N ALA A 32 11.83 23.20 1.24
CA ALA A 32 11.06 24.31 0.72
C ALA A 32 10.57 25.26 1.83
N VAL A 33 10.18 24.71 2.98
CA VAL A 33 9.83 25.47 4.18
C VAL A 33 11.04 26.23 4.71
N GLU A 34 12.19 25.56 4.86
CA GLU A 34 13.44 26.18 5.31
C GLU A 34 13.92 27.31 4.38
N ALA A 35 13.70 27.16 3.07
CA ALA A 35 14.03 28.17 2.07
C ALA A 35 13.03 29.34 2.02
N GLY A 36 11.96 29.33 2.82
CA GLY A 36 10.95 30.39 2.82
C GLY A 36 10.11 30.41 1.54
N THR A 37 9.86 29.25 0.93
CA THR A 37 9.08 29.15 -0.31
C THR A 37 7.65 29.65 -0.12
N GLU A 38 7.10 30.33 -1.14
CA GLU A 38 5.73 30.84 -1.17
C GLU A 38 4.68 29.79 -0.76
N CYS A 39 3.71 30.22 0.06
CA CYS A 39 2.67 29.36 0.62
C CYS A 39 1.90 28.56 -0.44
N ALA A 40 1.64 29.15 -1.62
CA ALA A 40 0.94 28.46 -2.71
C ALA A 40 1.71 27.23 -3.21
N ALA A 41 3.04 27.32 -3.32
CA ALA A 41 3.88 26.19 -3.76
C ALA A 41 3.99 25.12 -2.66
N LEU A 42 4.05 25.53 -1.38
CA LEU A 42 3.99 24.58 -0.25
C LEU A 42 2.67 23.80 -0.24
N LEU A 43 1.54 24.47 -0.45
CA LEU A 43 0.22 23.84 -0.53
C LEU A 43 0.14 22.81 -1.67
N GLN A 44 0.76 23.09 -2.82
CA GLN A 44 0.84 22.14 -3.93
C GLN A 44 1.67 20.90 -3.57
N GLN A 45 2.81 21.07 -2.90
CA GLN A 45 3.64 19.95 -2.44
C GLN A 45 2.90 19.08 -1.41
N ILE A 46 2.19 19.70 -0.47
CA ILE A 46 1.35 18.99 0.52
C ILE A 46 0.24 18.20 -0.18
N ALA A 47 -0.43 18.78 -1.17
CA ALA A 47 -1.46 18.09 -1.94
C ALA A 47 -0.90 16.86 -2.69
N ALA A 48 0.30 16.98 -3.26
CA ALA A 48 1.00 15.88 -3.92
C ALA A 48 1.40 14.77 -2.94
N LEU A 49 1.88 15.13 -1.75
CA LEU A 49 2.23 14.18 -0.68
C LEU A 49 0.99 13.39 -0.22
N ARG A 50 -0.13 14.08 0.01
CA ARG A 50 -1.41 13.46 0.38
C ARG A 50 -1.89 12.45 -0.68
N GLY A 51 -1.76 12.78 -1.96
CA GLY A 51 -2.10 11.86 -3.05
C GLY A 51 -1.18 10.65 -3.12
N ALA A 52 0.11 10.81 -2.80
CA ALA A 52 1.07 9.71 -2.75
C ALA A 52 0.87 8.79 -1.54
N ALA A 53 0.32 9.31 -0.44
CA ALA A 53 0.11 8.61 0.82
C ALA A 53 -1.12 7.69 0.87
N ASN A 54 -1.91 7.57 -0.21
CA ASN A 54 -2.95 6.54 -0.27
C ASN A 54 -2.33 5.14 -0.42
N LEU A 55 -1.80 4.64 0.69
CA LEU A 55 -1.21 3.32 0.87
C LEU A 55 -2.18 2.33 1.51
N MET A 56 -3.31 2.82 2.02
CA MET A 56 -4.26 2.02 2.80
C MET A 56 -4.75 0.81 2.00
N ALA A 57 -5.12 1.01 0.73
CA ALA A 57 -5.56 -0.09 -0.13
C ALA A 57 -4.46 -1.13 -0.39
N GLU A 58 -3.20 -0.72 -0.55
CA GLU A 58 -2.09 -1.64 -0.85
C GLU A 58 -1.67 -2.45 0.39
N VAL A 59 -1.65 -1.81 1.56
CA VAL A 59 -1.35 -2.47 2.83
C VAL A 59 -2.48 -3.42 3.21
N LEU A 60 -3.74 -3.00 3.04
CA LEU A 60 -4.91 -3.83 3.31
C LEU A 60 -4.92 -5.06 2.40
N GLU A 61 -4.62 -4.90 1.11
CA GLU A 61 -4.49 -6.03 0.18
C GLU A 61 -3.40 -7.02 0.64
N SER A 62 -2.22 -6.53 1.03
CA SER A 62 -1.15 -7.39 1.53
C SER A 62 -1.59 -8.16 2.76
N HIS A 63 -2.22 -7.48 3.72
CA HIS A 63 -2.71 -8.10 4.95
C HIS A 63 -3.76 -9.19 4.67
N PHE A 64 -4.74 -8.91 3.82
CA PHE A 64 -5.75 -9.91 3.43
C PHE A 64 -5.08 -11.13 2.79
N ARG A 65 -4.14 -10.95 1.87
CA ARG A 65 -3.45 -12.09 1.23
C ARG A 65 -2.59 -12.88 2.21
N GLU A 66 -1.99 -12.24 3.21
CA GLU A 66 -1.24 -12.95 4.26
C GLU A 66 -2.18 -13.73 5.18
N THR A 67 -3.28 -13.13 5.64
CA THR A 67 -4.26 -13.76 6.53
C THR A 67 -5.01 -14.92 5.84
N PHE A 68 -5.52 -14.69 4.63
CA PHE A 68 -6.29 -15.70 3.88
C PHE A 68 -5.39 -16.67 3.11
N GLY A 69 -4.18 -16.26 2.72
CA GLY A 69 -3.19 -17.15 2.13
C GLY A 69 -2.67 -18.21 3.11
N GLN A 70 -2.65 -17.91 4.43
CA GLN A 70 -2.31 -18.88 5.48
C GLN A 70 -3.44 -19.86 5.79
N ALA A 71 -4.71 -19.47 5.58
CA ALA A 71 -5.85 -20.38 5.74
C ALA A 71 -5.82 -21.58 4.75
N ARG A 72 -5.05 -21.47 3.65
CA ARG A 72 -4.76 -22.54 2.69
C ARG A 72 -4.08 -23.76 3.32
N GLU A 73 -3.30 -23.58 4.39
CA GLU A 73 -2.53 -24.69 4.96
C GLU A 73 -3.41 -25.58 5.87
N THR A 74 -4.60 -25.10 6.26
CA THR A 74 -5.47 -25.78 7.23
C THR A 74 -6.70 -26.46 6.60
N ILE A 75 -7.13 -26.08 5.39
CA ILE A 75 -8.36 -26.60 4.78
C ILE A 75 -8.08 -27.18 3.39
N VAL A 76 -7.70 -28.46 3.36
CA VAL A 76 -7.99 -29.31 2.21
C VAL A 76 -9.48 -29.64 2.29
N ARG A 77 -10.33 -28.93 1.53
CA ARG A 77 -11.68 -29.42 1.14
C ARG A 77 -12.40 -28.44 0.20
N ASP A 78 -12.68 -28.97 -0.98
CA ASP A 78 -13.83 -28.73 -1.85
C ASP A 78 -14.10 -27.33 -2.45
N VAL A 79 -14.42 -27.36 -3.75
CA VAL A 79 -15.01 -26.31 -4.62
C VAL A 79 -14.05 -25.24 -5.18
N ALA A 80 -13.58 -25.50 -6.41
CA ALA A 80 -13.59 -24.68 -7.65
C ALA A 80 -13.54 -23.13 -7.64
N THR A 81 -13.20 -22.48 -6.54
CA THR A 81 -13.17 -21.01 -6.45
C THR A 81 -11.73 -20.59 -6.24
N ASP A 82 -11.18 -19.81 -7.16
CA ASP A 82 -9.85 -19.23 -7.04
C ASP A 82 -9.87 -18.19 -5.90
N PRO A 83 -9.22 -18.45 -4.75
CA PRO A 83 -9.25 -17.55 -3.60
C PRO A 83 -8.62 -16.20 -3.90
N ASP A 84 -7.66 -16.16 -4.83
CA ASP A 84 -7.06 -14.89 -5.25
C ASP A 84 -8.08 -14.02 -6.00
N ALA A 85 -9.01 -14.62 -6.73
CA ALA A 85 -10.09 -13.92 -7.42
C ALA A 85 -11.13 -13.34 -6.45
N GLU A 86 -11.42 -14.03 -5.34
CA GLU A 86 -12.32 -13.54 -4.29
C GLU A 86 -11.70 -12.36 -3.52
N ILE A 87 -10.41 -12.45 -3.17
CA ILE A 87 -9.66 -11.34 -2.59
C ILE A 87 -9.64 -10.13 -3.53
N ASP A 88 -9.43 -10.35 -4.83
CA ASP A 88 -9.46 -9.29 -5.84
C ASP A 88 -10.82 -8.58 -5.88
N GLN A 89 -11.92 -9.33 -5.77
CA GLN A 89 -13.29 -8.80 -5.74
C GLN A 89 -13.54 -7.93 -4.51
N ILE A 90 -13.16 -8.40 -3.31
CA ILE A 90 -13.29 -7.64 -2.06
C ILE A 90 -12.44 -6.37 -2.13
N MET A 91 -11.19 -6.48 -2.60
CA MET A 91 -10.30 -5.32 -2.75
C MET A 91 -10.80 -4.31 -3.78
N GLN A 92 -11.50 -4.75 -4.84
CA GLN A 92 -12.12 -3.85 -5.80
C GLN A 92 -13.21 -3.01 -5.15
N ILE A 93 -14.06 -3.62 -4.31
CA ILE A 93 -15.10 -2.90 -3.55
C ILE A 93 -14.44 -1.94 -2.56
N LEU A 94 -13.48 -2.40 -1.76
CA LEU A 94 -12.80 -1.56 -0.77
C LEU A 94 -12.10 -0.35 -1.40
N ARG A 95 -11.48 -0.52 -2.58
CA ARG A 95 -10.88 0.60 -3.34
C ARG A 95 -11.88 1.68 -3.76
N THR A 96 -13.19 1.37 -3.86
CA THR A 96 -14.22 2.40 -4.14
C THR A 96 -14.54 3.28 -2.92
N TYR A 97 -14.23 2.80 -1.71
CA TYR A 97 -14.48 3.52 -0.45
C TYR A 97 -13.20 4.11 0.16
N LEU A 98 -12.03 3.55 -0.15
CA LEU A 98 -10.71 4.05 0.26
C LEU A 98 -10.16 5.01 -0.80
N LYS A 99 -10.45 6.30 -0.67
CA LYS A 99 -9.93 7.38 -1.54
C LYS A 99 -8.50 7.78 -1.20
#